data_AF-G5C134-F1
#
_entry.id   AF-G5C134-F1
#
_cell.length_a   1.000
_cell.length_b   1.000
_cell.length_c   1.000
_cell.angle_alpha   90.00
_cell.angle_beta   90.00
_cell.angle_gamma   90.00
#
_symmetry.space_group_name_H-M   'P 1'
#
loop_
_entity.id
_entity.type
_entity.pdbx_description
1 polymer ?
#
loop_
_entity_poly.entity_id
_entity_poly.type
_entity_poly.pdbx_seq_one_letter_code
_entity_poly.pdbx_strand_id
1 'polypeptide(L)'
;MPWQLSPCQNTDRAEEAMLYPEFERLCSLPYQVPTGPRKAPEDVSPALAAPGSNLLSLEVHSGPRVDEREFQVENVRLVDRVSSKKSALGTLYLTATHVIFMENAPDTRKETWILHSQISTIEKQATTATGCPLLIRCKNFQIIQLIIPQERDCHDVYVSLIRLAKPVKYEELYCFSFNPKLDKEEREQGWMLIDLSDEYKRMGLPNNFWQLSDVNRDYRVCDSYPTELYVPKSATAHIIVGSSKFRSRRRFPALSYYHKDNHASICRSSQPLSGFSARCLEDEQMLQAIRKANPRSDFIYVVDTRPKLNAMANRAAGKGYENEDNYSNIKFQFIGIENIHVMRNSLQKMLEGVECS
;
A
#
# COMPACT_ATOMS: atom_id res chain seq x y z
N MET A 1 -41.05 3.06 34.97
CA MET A 1 -39.67 3.25 35.46
C MET A 1 -38.74 3.42 34.27
N PRO A 2 -38.27 4.65 33.98
CA PRO A 2 -37.25 4.90 32.98
C PRO A 2 -35.86 4.95 33.64
N TRP A 3 -34.88 4.29 33.03
CA TRP A 3 -33.49 4.35 33.49
C TRP A 3 -32.84 5.66 33.03
N GLN A 4 -32.49 6.51 33.99
CA GLN A 4 -31.66 7.71 33.80
C GLN A 4 -30.19 7.30 33.59
N LEU A 5 -29.57 7.86 32.54
CA LEU A 5 -28.12 7.82 32.33
C LEU A 5 -27.47 8.94 33.15
N SER A 6 -26.51 8.58 34.00
CA SER A 6 -25.61 9.54 34.66
C SER A 6 -24.37 9.80 33.78
N PRO A 7 -23.84 11.04 33.75
CA PRO A 7 -22.71 11.39 32.91
C PRO A 7 -21.38 11.00 33.57
N CYS A 8 -20.53 10.27 32.84
CA CYS A 8 -19.16 9.97 33.27
C CYS A 8 -18.28 11.22 33.10
N GLN A 9 -17.64 11.64 34.18
CA GLN A 9 -16.76 12.81 34.22
C GLN A 9 -15.50 12.55 33.39
N ASN A 10 -15.16 13.54 32.58
CA ASN A 10 -14.10 13.52 31.59
C ASN A 10 -12.85 14.17 32.22
N THR A 11 -11.90 13.38 32.69
CA THR A 11 -10.58 13.85 33.13
C THR A 11 -9.51 13.10 32.37
N ASP A 12 -9.32 13.43 31.08
CA ASP A 12 -8.11 13.05 30.31
C ASP A 12 -7.92 13.90 29.04
N ARG A 13 -8.57 15.09 28.97
CA ARG A 13 -8.55 15.93 27.76
C ARG A 13 -7.38 16.93 27.69
N ALA A 14 -6.49 16.95 28.67
CA ALA A 14 -5.44 17.96 28.79
C ALA A 14 -4.07 17.51 28.25
N GLU A 15 -3.76 16.20 28.22
CA GLU A 15 -2.47 15.71 27.70
C GLU A 15 -2.47 15.49 26.18
N GLU A 16 -3.63 15.23 25.58
CA GLU A 16 -3.77 15.00 24.13
C GLU A 16 -3.55 16.28 23.28
N ALA A 17 -3.67 17.46 23.90
CA ALA A 17 -3.57 18.75 23.21
C ALA A 17 -2.12 19.27 23.03
N MET A 18 -1.12 18.67 23.66
CA MET A 18 0.27 19.18 23.62
C MET A 18 1.13 18.61 22.48
N LEU A 19 0.73 17.51 21.83
CA LEU A 19 1.56 16.81 20.82
C LEU A 19 1.24 17.15 19.36
N TYR A 20 0.15 17.87 19.09
CA TYR A 20 -0.29 18.21 17.73
C TYR A 20 0.53 19.35 17.05
N PRO A 21 0.99 20.42 17.74
CA PRO A 21 1.64 21.55 17.04
C PRO A 21 3.05 21.28 16.50
N GLU A 22 3.82 20.36 17.10
CA GLU A 22 5.18 20.04 16.63
C GLU A 22 5.19 19.12 15.40
N PHE A 23 4.14 18.30 15.23
CA PHE A 23 4.01 17.40 14.09
C PHE A 23 3.70 18.15 12.79
N GLU A 24 2.88 19.21 12.83
CA GLU A 24 2.60 20.04 11.65
C GLU A 24 3.82 20.86 11.17
N ARG A 25 4.73 21.25 12.07
CA ARG A 25 5.98 21.96 11.71
C ARG A 25 6.98 21.11 10.93
N LEU A 26 7.03 19.80 11.18
CA LEU A 26 7.95 18.90 10.46
C LEU A 26 7.47 18.57 9.05
N CYS A 27 6.15 18.58 8.83
CA CYS A 27 5.54 18.30 7.53
C CYS A 27 5.54 19.49 6.55
N SER A 28 5.96 20.68 6.97
CA SER A 28 5.85 21.93 6.20
C SER A 28 7.19 22.49 5.70
N LEU A 29 8.30 21.77 5.85
CA LEU A 29 9.60 22.20 5.31
C LEU A 29 9.76 21.78 3.84
N PRO A 30 10.02 22.72 2.90
CA PRO A 30 10.26 22.38 1.50
C PRO A 30 11.61 21.66 1.33
N TYR A 31 11.59 20.51 0.66
CA TYR A 31 12.77 19.76 0.24
C TYR A 31 13.49 20.52 -0.88
N GLN A 32 14.73 20.96 -0.63
CA GLN A 32 15.58 21.58 -1.66
C GLN A 32 16.51 20.53 -2.27
N VAL A 33 16.43 20.34 -3.58
CA VAL A 33 17.27 19.44 -4.37
C VAL A 33 18.65 20.08 -4.57
N PRO A 34 19.78 19.44 -4.21
CA PRO A 34 21.11 19.97 -4.51
C PRO A 34 21.43 19.84 -6.01
N THR A 35 21.63 20.95 -6.70
CA THR A 35 22.11 21.00 -8.09
C THR A 35 23.65 21.03 -8.10
N GLY A 36 24.27 19.88 -8.35
CA GLY A 36 25.72 19.79 -8.56
C GLY A 36 26.05 18.62 -9.50
N PRO A 37 27.01 18.78 -10.44
CA PRO A 37 27.35 17.73 -11.38
C PRO A 37 28.09 16.59 -10.67
N ARG A 38 27.52 15.37 -10.70
CA ARG A 38 28.20 14.15 -10.22
C ARG A 38 28.88 13.46 -11.41
N LYS A 39 30.17 13.17 -11.26
CA LYS A 39 30.98 12.41 -12.23
C LYS A 39 30.49 10.96 -12.32
N ALA A 40 30.45 10.44 -13.54
CA ALA A 40 30.14 9.04 -13.84
C ALA A 40 31.24 8.09 -13.31
N PRO A 41 30.89 6.91 -12.75
CA PRO A 41 31.84 5.83 -12.53
C PRO A 41 32.04 4.98 -13.80
N GLU A 42 33.26 4.46 -13.94
CA GLU A 42 33.81 3.71 -15.07
C GLU A 42 33.21 2.30 -15.24
N ASP A 43 33.31 1.84 -16.50
CA ASP A 43 32.76 0.62 -17.11
C ASP A 43 32.98 -0.70 -16.33
N VAL A 44 31.91 -1.49 -16.23
CA VAL A 44 32.00 -2.95 -16.07
C VAL A 44 31.16 -3.61 -17.16
N SER A 45 31.84 -4.28 -18.09
CA SER A 45 31.23 -4.96 -19.25
C SER A 45 30.37 -6.17 -18.84
N PRO A 46 29.20 -6.40 -19.46
CA PRO A 46 28.40 -7.60 -19.23
C PRO A 46 28.80 -8.77 -20.15
N ALA A 47 28.75 -9.98 -19.60
CA ALA A 47 29.03 -11.24 -20.29
C ALA A 47 27.93 -11.62 -21.29
N LEU A 48 28.37 -12.19 -22.43
CA LEU A 48 27.59 -12.68 -23.56
C LEU A 48 26.58 -13.79 -23.18
N ALA A 49 25.37 -13.70 -23.74
CA ALA A 49 24.55 -14.87 -24.08
C ALA A 49 24.14 -14.79 -25.57
N ALA A 50 24.25 -15.94 -26.24
CA ALA A 50 24.30 -16.12 -27.69
C ALA A 50 22.91 -16.09 -28.40
N PRO A 51 22.87 -15.98 -29.75
CA PRO A 51 21.74 -15.50 -30.51
C PRO A 51 20.85 -16.63 -31.07
N GLY A 52 19.57 -16.35 -31.29
CA GLY A 52 18.73 -17.21 -32.13
C GLY A 52 17.23 -17.14 -31.85
N SER A 53 16.56 -16.10 -32.35
CA SER A 53 15.25 -16.26 -33.01
C SER A 53 14.86 -14.93 -33.64
N ASN A 54 14.64 -14.96 -34.96
CA ASN A 54 14.12 -13.86 -35.74
C ASN A 54 12.76 -13.45 -35.18
N LEU A 55 12.67 -12.24 -34.62
CA LEU A 55 11.40 -11.52 -34.51
C LEU A 55 11.45 -10.30 -35.42
N LEU A 56 10.49 -10.30 -36.34
CA LEU A 56 10.17 -9.22 -37.26
C LEU A 56 10.14 -7.88 -36.52
N SER A 57 10.93 -6.94 -37.04
CA SER A 57 10.85 -5.52 -36.75
C SER A 57 9.43 -5.01 -37.06
N LEU A 58 8.64 -4.76 -36.02
CA LEU A 58 7.42 -3.97 -36.11
C LEU A 58 7.73 -2.58 -35.58
N GLU A 59 7.97 -1.66 -36.52
CA GLU A 59 7.95 -0.22 -36.26
C GLU A 59 6.54 0.20 -35.81
N VAL A 60 6.30 0.29 -34.50
CA VAL A 60 4.99 0.72 -33.99
C VAL A 60 5.03 2.20 -33.64
N HIS A 61 4.40 2.95 -34.54
CA HIS A 61 4.17 4.39 -34.47
C HIS A 61 3.35 4.80 -33.24
N SER A 62 3.68 6.00 -32.73
CA SER A 62 2.90 6.94 -31.92
C SER A 62 1.44 6.59 -31.56
N GLY A 63 1.22 6.21 -30.30
CA GLY A 63 -0.11 6.16 -29.65
C GLY A 63 -0.88 4.90 -30.02
N PRO A 64 -1.85 4.44 -29.21
CA PRO A 64 -2.67 3.31 -29.63
C PRO A 64 -3.44 3.75 -30.89
N ARG A 65 -2.99 3.24 -32.04
CA ARG A 65 -3.77 3.23 -33.28
C ARG A 65 -4.93 2.28 -33.04
N VAL A 66 -6.13 2.79 -33.30
CA VAL A 66 -7.41 2.09 -33.30
C VAL A 66 -7.34 0.94 -34.31
N ASP A 67 -6.80 -0.22 -33.93
CA ASP A 67 -7.00 -1.50 -34.63
C ASP A 67 -6.50 -2.73 -33.82
N GLU A 68 -7.11 -3.00 -32.67
CA GLU A 68 -7.02 -4.31 -31.99
C GLU A 68 -8.41 -4.73 -31.50
N ARG A 69 -9.26 -5.23 -32.42
CA ARG A 69 -10.61 -5.81 -32.16
C ARG A 69 -11.32 -5.18 -30.95
N GLU A 70 -11.61 -3.89 -31.03
CA GLU A 70 -12.36 -3.19 -29.99
C GLU A 70 -13.79 -3.75 -29.97
N PHE A 71 -14.17 -4.36 -28.85
CA PHE A 71 -15.57 -4.70 -28.63
C PHE A 71 -16.29 -3.38 -28.35
N GLN A 72 -17.15 -2.96 -29.29
CA GLN A 72 -17.91 -1.72 -29.19
C GLN A 72 -19.41 -1.99 -29.09
N VAL A 73 -20.10 -1.15 -28.34
CA VAL A 73 -21.56 -1.15 -28.24
C VAL A 73 -22.06 0.26 -28.42
N GLU A 74 -22.84 0.48 -29.47
CA GLU A 74 -23.45 1.77 -29.78
C GLU A 74 -24.73 2.00 -28.97
N ASN A 75 -25.16 3.26 -28.90
CA ASN A 75 -26.41 3.68 -28.26
C ASN A 75 -26.51 3.32 -26.76
N VAL A 76 -25.36 3.23 -26.09
CA VAL A 76 -25.28 3.05 -24.63
C VAL A 76 -25.60 4.36 -23.95
N ARG A 77 -26.40 4.32 -22.88
CA ARG A 77 -26.66 5.50 -22.04
C ARG A 77 -25.82 5.48 -20.78
N LEU A 78 -25.03 6.51 -20.55
CA LEU A 78 -24.37 6.77 -19.28
C LEU A 78 -25.29 7.63 -18.41
N VAL A 79 -25.66 7.12 -17.23
CA VAL A 79 -26.54 7.82 -16.29
C VAL A 79 -25.70 8.58 -15.27
N ASP A 80 -25.89 9.89 -15.19
CA ASP A 80 -25.35 10.72 -14.12
C ASP A 80 -26.20 10.53 -12.85
N ARG A 81 -25.60 9.99 -11.78
CA ARG A 81 -26.29 9.80 -10.50
C ARG A 81 -26.50 11.11 -9.73
N VAL A 82 -25.71 12.15 -10.00
CA VAL A 82 -25.86 13.47 -9.37
C VAL A 82 -27.01 14.25 -10.00
N SER A 83 -27.28 14.01 -11.29
CA SER A 83 -28.40 14.60 -12.02
C SER A 83 -29.21 13.52 -12.71
N SER A 84 -30.19 12.95 -11.99
CA SER A 84 -31.09 11.89 -12.46
C SER A 84 -31.90 12.21 -13.74
N LYS A 85 -31.80 13.44 -14.26
CA LYS A 85 -32.45 13.90 -15.50
C LYS A 85 -31.53 13.95 -16.72
N LYS A 86 -30.21 13.76 -16.57
CA LYS A 86 -29.26 13.75 -17.70
C LYS A 86 -28.63 12.36 -17.86
N SER A 87 -29.05 11.65 -18.91
CA SER A 87 -28.31 10.52 -19.45
C SER A 87 -27.60 10.95 -20.73
N ALA A 88 -26.29 10.71 -20.81
CA ALA A 88 -25.53 10.91 -22.03
C ALA A 88 -25.69 9.68 -22.94
N LEU A 89 -26.07 9.87 -24.20
CA LEU A 89 -26.10 8.81 -25.20
C LEU A 89 -24.71 8.74 -25.86
N GLY A 90 -24.17 7.54 -26.05
CA GLY A 90 -22.84 7.39 -26.57
C GLY A 90 -22.50 5.99 -27.03
N THR A 91 -21.22 5.80 -27.34
CA THR A 91 -20.65 4.50 -27.73
C THR A 91 -19.70 4.03 -26.63
N LEU A 92 -19.86 2.78 -26.22
CA LEU A 92 -18.99 2.11 -25.27
C LEU A 92 -17.94 1.30 -26.02
N TYR A 93 -16.67 1.48 -25.69
CA TYR A 93 -15.55 0.70 -26.20
C TYR A 93 -14.90 -0.05 -25.04
N LEU A 94 -14.61 -1.33 -25.26
CA LEU A 94 -13.80 -2.14 -24.38
C LEU A 94 -12.46 -2.44 -25.06
N THR A 95 -11.39 -2.00 -24.40
CA THR A 95 -10.02 -2.35 -24.79
C THR A 95 -9.45 -3.37 -23.81
N ALA A 96 -8.22 -3.82 -24.04
CA ALA A 96 -7.52 -4.69 -23.09
C ALA A 96 -7.29 -4.03 -21.72
N THR A 97 -7.36 -2.70 -21.62
CA THR A 97 -6.95 -1.95 -20.42
C THR A 97 -8.02 -1.01 -19.88
N HIS A 98 -8.94 -0.54 -20.72
CA HIS A 98 -9.93 0.47 -20.37
C HIS A 98 -11.35 0.11 -20.83
N VAL A 99 -12.30 0.64 -20.08
CA VAL A 99 -13.65 0.96 -20.55
C VAL A 99 -13.65 2.41 -20.97
N ILE A 100 -14.06 2.69 -22.21
CA ILE A 100 -14.13 4.04 -22.74
C ILE A 100 -15.56 4.32 -23.17
N PHE A 101 -16.20 5.32 -22.57
CA PHE A 101 -17.51 5.80 -23.01
C PHE A 101 -17.34 7.14 -23.72
N MET A 102 -17.81 7.21 -24.96
CA MET A 102 -17.73 8.38 -25.81
C MET A 102 -19.12 8.95 -26.05
N GLU A 103 -19.37 10.18 -25.60
CA GLU A 103 -20.67 10.83 -25.74
C GLU A 103 -20.91 11.29 -27.19
N ASN A 104 -22.09 10.96 -27.71
CA ASN A 104 -22.55 11.35 -29.04
C ASN A 104 -23.17 12.76 -28.96
N ALA A 105 -22.34 13.78 -28.74
CA ALA A 105 -22.76 15.19 -28.75
C ALA A 105 -22.10 15.93 -29.93
N PRO A 106 -22.86 16.71 -30.71
CA PRO A 106 -22.37 17.35 -31.94
C PRO A 106 -21.27 18.41 -31.70
N ASP A 107 -21.25 19.08 -30.55
CA ASP A 107 -20.34 20.21 -30.29
C ASP A 107 -19.25 19.93 -29.22
N THR A 108 -19.36 18.83 -28.46
CA THR A 108 -18.38 18.47 -27.42
C THR A 108 -18.17 16.96 -27.34
N ARG A 109 -17.01 16.48 -27.79
CA ARG A 109 -16.61 15.07 -27.63
C ARG A 109 -16.14 14.84 -26.20
N LYS A 110 -17.07 14.47 -25.32
CA LYS A 110 -16.75 14.11 -23.94
C LYS A 110 -16.46 12.60 -23.85
N GLU A 111 -15.34 12.25 -23.24
CA GLU A 111 -14.92 10.87 -23.06
C GLU A 111 -14.79 10.55 -21.57
N THR A 112 -15.25 9.37 -21.18
CA THR A 112 -15.09 8.83 -19.82
C THR A 112 -14.26 7.56 -19.91
N TRP A 113 -13.11 7.56 -19.24
CA TRP A 113 -12.14 6.47 -19.26
C TRP A 113 -12.09 5.82 -17.89
N ILE A 114 -12.22 4.50 -17.84
CA ILE A 114 -12.12 3.70 -16.62
C ILE A 114 -11.07 2.63 -16.87
N LEU A 115 -9.98 2.65 -16.10
CA LEU A 115 -9.03 1.53 -16.11
C LEU A 115 -9.68 0.29 -15.51
N HIS A 116 -9.48 -0.88 -16.13
CA HIS A 116 -9.99 -2.14 -15.57
C HIS A 116 -9.48 -2.40 -14.16
N SER A 117 -8.25 -1.97 -13.86
CA SER A 117 -7.64 -2.09 -12.52
C SER A 117 -8.29 -1.20 -11.45
N GLN A 118 -9.01 -0.14 -11.86
CA GLN A 118 -9.79 0.71 -10.97
C GLN A 118 -11.18 0.14 -10.69
N ILE A 119 -11.67 -0.81 -11.48
CA ILE A 119 -12.96 -1.46 -11.23
C ILE A 119 -12.86 -2.28 -9.94
N SER A 120 -13.80 -2.05 -9.03
CA SER A 120 -13.95 -2.77 -7.76
C SER A 120 -14.98 -3.88 -7.90
N THR A 121 -16.21 -3.52 -8.32
CA THR A 121 -17.30 -4.45 -8.54
C THR A 121 -18.09 -4.08 -9.80
N ILE A 122 -18.71 -5.08 -10.40
CA ILE A 122 -19.58 -4.94 -11.57
C ILE A 122 -20.86 -5.71 -11.26
N GLU A 123 -22.01 -5.08 -11.49
CA GLU A 123 -23.32 -5.63 -11.21
C GLU A 123 -24.20 -5.48 -12.46
N LYS A 124 -24.59 -6.61 -13.07
CA LYS A 124 -25.61 -6.66 -14.12
C LYS A 124 -26.98 -6.72 -13.45
N GLN A 125 -27.81 -5.70 -13.67
CA GLN A 125 -29.15 -5.60 -13.08
C GLN A 125 -30.21 -6.20 -14.03
N ALA A 126 -31.42 -6.37 -13.52
CA ALA A 126 -32.54 -6.88 -14.31
C ALA A 126 -32.82 -5.97 -15.52
N THR A 127 -33.08 -6.58 -16.67
CA THR A 127 -33.43 -5.85 -17.90
C THR A 127 -34.70 -5.04 -17.70
N THR A 128 -34.66 -3.80 -18.16
CA THR A 128 -35.79 -2.87 -18.10
C THR A 128 -36.30 -2.56 -19.50
N ALA A 129 -37.43 -1.84 -19.59
CA ALA A 129 -37.95 -1.37 -20.87
C ALA A 129 -36.96 -0.47 -21.65
N THR A 130 -35.99 0.14 -20.97
CA THR A 130 -34.98 1.01 -21.57
C THR A 130 -33.65 0.31 -21.82
N GLY A 131 -33.56 -1.01 -21.58
CA GLY A 131 -32.34 -1.80 -21.78
C GLY A 131 -31.83 -2.45 -20.50
N CYS A 132 -30.62 -2.99 -20.58
CA CYS A 132 -29.95 -3.73 -19.52
C CYS A 132 -29.01 -2.81 -18.72
N PRO A 133 -29.30 -2.53 -17.44
CA PRO A 133 -28.43 -1.71 -16.61
C PRO A 133 -27.20 -2.50 -16.14
N LEU A 134 -26.03 -1.90 -16.31
CA LEU A 134 -24.75 -2.39 -15.85
C LEU A 134 -24.12 -1.34 -14.93
N LEU A 135 -23.91 -1.69 -13.68
CA LEU A 135 -23.38 -0.80 -12.65
C LEU A 135 -21.92 -1.15 -12.37
N ILE A 136 -21.03 -0.20 -12.60
CA ILE A 136 -19.58 -0.31 -12.39
C ILE A 136 -19.21 0.57 -11.19
N ARG A 137 -18.67 -0.05 -10.14
CA ARG A 137 -18.15 0.66 -8.97
C ARG A 137 -16.63 0.64 -9.01
N CYS A 138 -16.02 1.80 -8.86
CA CYS A 138 -14.57 1.97 -8.94
C CYS A 138 -13.94 2.17 -7.56
N LYS A 139 -12.65 1.83 -7.44
CA LYS A 139 -11.86 1.96 -6.20
C LYS A 139 -11.60 3.42 -5.80
N ASN A 140 -11.79 4.35 -6.73
CA ASN A 140 -11.73 5.80 -6.53
C ASN A 140 -13.11 6.41 -6.17
N PHE A 141 -14.06 5.57 -5.74
CA PHE A 141 -15.41 5.96 -5.31
C PHE A 141 -16.34 6.45 -6.43
N GLN A 142 -15.90 6.40 -7.69
CA GLN A 142 -16.78 6.67 -8.83
C GLN A 142 -17.73 5.49 -9.06
N ILE A 143 -18.98 5.82 -9.35
CA ILE A 143 -20.04 4.86 -9.64
C ILE A 143 -20.66 5.24 -10.97
N ILE A 144 -20.59 4.31 -11.91
CA ILE A 144 -20.92 4.54 -13.31
C ILE A 144 -22.01 3.55 -13.69
N GLN A 145 -23.15 4.07 -14.12
CA GLN A 145 -24.29 3.26 -14.53
C GLN A 145 -24.49 3.38 -16.04
N LEU A 146 -24.30 2.27 -16.74
CA LEU A 146 -24.50 2.16 -18.18
C LEU A 146 -25.81 1.43 -18.44
N ILE A 147 -26.63 1.93 -19.35
CA ILE A 147 -27.81 1.22 -19.86
C ILE A 147 -27.50 0.76 -21.27
N ILE A 148 -27.29 -0.55 -21.43
CA ILE A 148 -26.95 -1.18 -22.70
C ILE A 148 -28.24 -1.63 -23.40
N PRO A 149 -28.48 -1.28 -24.67
CA PRO A 149 -29.76 -1.56 -25.32
C PRO A 149 -30.12 -3.05 -25.40
N GLN A 150 -29.17 -3.89 -25.81
CA GLN A 150 -29.39 -5.32 -26.01
C GLN A 150 -28.87 -6.14 -24.83
N GLU A 151 -29.67 -7.11 -24.39
CA GLU A 151 -29.33 -7.98 -23.25
C GLU A 151 -28.11 -8.88 -23.54
N ARG A 152 -27.95 -9.29 -24.81
CA ARG A 152 -26.79 -10.02 -25.31
C ARG A 152 -25.51 -9.20 -25.17
N ASP A 153 -25.49 -7.99 -25.72
CA ASP A 153 -24.33 -7.10 -25.63
C ASP A 153 -23.98 -6.79 -24.17
N CYS A 154 -25.01 -6.55 -23.34
CA CYS A 154 -24.84 -6.33 -21.90
C CYS A 154 -24.16 -7.52 -21.21
N HIS A 155 -24.55 -8.74 -21.57
CA HIS A 155 -23.94 -9.96 -21.05
C HIS A 155 -22.48 -10.09 -21.49
N ASP A 156 -22.19 -9.85 -22.78
CA ASP A 156 -20.84 -9.95 -23.34
C ASP A 156 -19.90 -8.90 -22.72
N VAL A 157 -20.37 -7.67 -22.52
CA VAL A 157 -19.67 -6.62 -21.75
C VAL A 157 -19.39 -7.10 -20.34
N TYR A 158 -20.41 -7.56 -19.62
CA TYR A 158 -20.29 -7.99 -18.22
C TYR A 158 -19.23 -9.09 -18.05
N VAL A 159 -19.30 -10.15 -18.86
CA VAL A 159 -18.34 -11.27 -18.81
C VAL A 159 -16.93 -10.78 -19.14
N SER A 160 -16.78 -9.92 -20.15
CA SER A 160 -15.49 -9.35 -20.53
C SER A 160 -14.88 -8.52 -19.41
N LEU A 161 -15.66 -7.67 -18.76
CA LEU A 161 -15.19 -6.84 -17.65
C LEU A 161 -14.84 -7.66 -16.41
N ILE A 162 -15.61 -8.71 -16.09
CA ILE A 162 -15.29 -9.61 -14.97
C ILE A 162 -13.92 -10.26 -15.17
N ARG A 163 -13.57 -10.64 -16.41
CA ARG A 163 -12.26 -11.19 -16.76
C ARG A 163 -11.16 -10.12 -16.71
N LEU A 164 -11.37 -8.98 -17.35
CA LEU A 164 -10.34 -7.93 -17.53
C LEU A 164 -10.04 -7.17 -16.23
N ALA A 165 -11.03 -6.99 -15.35
CA ALA A 165 -10.83 -6.35 -14.05
C ALA A 165 -10.14 -7.25 -13.01
N LYS A 166 -10.01 -8.56 -13.30
CA LYS A 166 -9.44 -9.56 -12.39
C LYS A 166 -8.41 -10.45 -13.12
N PRO A 167 -7.26 -9.87 -13.52
CA PRO A 167 -6.19 -10.64 -14.13
C PRO A 167 -5.73 -11.76 -13.19
N VAL A 168 -5.46 -12.94 -13.76
CA VAL A 168 -5.08 -14.15 -13.02
C VAL A 168 -3.56 -14.25 -12.89
N LYS A 169 -2.84 -13.73 -13.89
CA LYS A 169 -1.38 -13.72 -13.93
C LYS A 169 -0.83 -12.30 -13.80
N TYR A 170 0.41 -12.17 -13.31
CA TYR A 170 1.03 -10.86 -13.17
C TYR A 170 1.26 -10.17 -14.52
N GLU A 171 1.63 -10.94 -15.55
CA GLU A 171 1.91 -10.44 -16.90
C GLU A 171 0.68 -9.83 -17.58
N GLU A 172 -0.52 -10.16 -17.08
CA GLU A 172 -1.80 -9.62 -17.56
C GLU A 172 -2.10 -8.24 -16.93
N LEU A 173 -1.35 -7.81 -15.91
CA LEU A 173 -1.52 -6.49 -15.32
C LEU A 173 -1.08 -5.41 -16.30
N TYR A 174 -1.83 -4.29 -16.30
CA TYR A 174 -1.56 -3.16 -17.18
C TYR A 174 -0.11 -2.64 -17.10
N CYS A 175 0.53 -2.68 -15.92
CA CYS A 175 1.90 -2.21 -15.78
C CYS A 175 2.94 -2.98 -16.61
N PHE A 176 2.63 -4.20 -17.07
CA PHE A 176 3.52 -4.98 -17.94
C PHE A 176 3.29 -4.72 -19.43
N SER A 177 2.07 -4.33 -19.83
CA SER A 177 1.75 -3.94 -21.21
C SER A 177 1.92 -2.44 -21.46
N PHE A 178 1.95 -1.63 -20.39
CA PHE A 178 2.12 -0.20 -20.48
C PHE A 178 3.52 0.17 -20.96
N ASN A 179 3.58 0.86 -22.11
CA ASN A 179 4.78 1.49 -22.60
C ASN A 179 4.64 3.03 -22.48
N PRO A 180 5.32 3.66 -21.51
CA PRO A 180 5.22 5.11 -21.31
C PRO A 180 5.90 5.93 -22.42
N LYS A 181 6.51 5.30 -23.43
CA LYS A 181 7.35 5.94 -24.47
C LYS A 181 8.52 6.75 -23.90
N LEU A 182 8.92 6.42 -22.67
CA LEU A 182 10.18 6.87 -22.11
C LEU A 182 11.30 6.07 -22.73
N ASP A 183 12.45 6.70 -22.91
CA ASP A 183 13.63 5.94 -23.25
C ASP A 183 14.05 5.03 -22.08
N LYS A 184 15.00 4.13 -22.35
CA LYS A 184 15.44 3.16 -21.35
C LYS A 184 16.08 3.85 -20.14
N GLU A 185 16.81 4.94 -20.36
CA GLU A 185 17.56 5.65 -19.32
C GLU A 185 16.61 6.39 -18.37
N GLU A 186 15.62 7.12 -18.90
CA GLU A 186 14.58 7.78 -18.11
C GLU A 186 13.79 6.77 -17.26
N ARG A 187 13.50 5.59 -17.81
CA ARG A 187 12.83 4.51 -17.06
C ARG A 187 13.70 3.97 -15.92
N GLU A 188 15.00 3.79 -16.16
CA GLU A 188 15.95 3.35 -15.12
C GLU A 188 16.10 4.38 -14.01
N GLN A 189 16.14 5.67 -14.34
CA GLN A 189 16.15 6.76 -13.34
C GLN A 189 14.94 6.70 -12.41
N GLY A 190 13.75 6.35 -12.91
CA GLY A 190 12.55 6.17 -12.10
C GLY A 190 12.69 5.07 -11.03
N TRP A 191 13.40 3.97 -11.33
CA TRP A 191 13.68 2.91 -10.37
C TRP A 191 14.78 3.27 -9.38
N MET A 192 15.75 4.08 -9.81
CA MET A 192 16.86 4.55 -8.96
C MET A 192 16.49 5.77 -8.11
N LEU A 193 15.28 6.31 -8.24
CA LEU A 193 14.83 7.48 -7.50
C LEU A 193 15.00 7.32 -5.97
N ILE A 194 14.79 6.10 -5.47
CA ILE A 194 14.93 5.78 -4.05
C ILE A 194 16.12 4.85 -3.86
N ASP A 195 17.23 5.41 -3.40
CA ASP A 195 18.39 4.66 -2.91
C ASP A 195 18.33 4.57 -1.38
N LEU A 196 18.11 3.37 -0.86
CA LEU A 196 18.04 3.11 0.58
C LEU A 196 19.37 3.39 1.29
N SER A 197 20.50 3.14 0.63
CA SER A 197 21.83 3.45 1.19
C SER A 197 21.98 4.95 1.40
N ASP A 198 21.56 5.77 0.44
CA ASP A 198 21.58 7.22 0.59
C ASP A 198 20.58 7.72 1.64
N GLU A 199 19.42 7.08 1.78
CA GLU A 199 18.45 7.41 2.85
C GLU A 199 19.02 7.11 4.26
N TYR A 200 19.69 5.98 4.44
CA TYR A 200 20.37 5.68 5.72
C TYR A 200 21.56 6.62 5.97
N LYS A 201 22.35 6.97 4.94
CA LYS A 201 23.41 8.00 5.06
C LYS A 201 22.84 9.35 5.45
N ARG A 202 21.67 9.76 4.91
CA ARG A 202 20.97 11.01 5.29
C ARG A 202 20.66 11.06 6.78
N MET A 203 20.34 9.92 7.39
CA MET A 203 20.14 9.77 8.83
C MET A 203 21.46 9.67 9.64
N GLY A 204 22.62 9.65 8.99
CA GLY A 204 23.92 9.52 9.64
C GLY A 204 24.27 8.07 10.03
N LEU A 205 23.89 7.11 9.18
CA LEU A 205 24.10 5.68 9.39
C LEU A 205 24.98 5.08 8.28
N PRO A 206 25.79 4.04 8.58
CA PRO A 206 26.01 3.44 9.90
C PRO A 206 26.78 4.36 10.86
N ASN A 207 26.76 4.07 12.16
CA ASN A 207 27.48 4.83 13.18
C ASN A 207 27.94 3.95 14.35
N ASN A 208 28.27 4.55 15.49
CA ASN A 208 28.74 3.82 16.68
C ASN A 208 27.67 2.94 17.33
N PHE A 209 26.38 3.20 17.08
CA PHE A 209 25.25 2.53 17.71
C PHE A 209 24.51 1.57 16.77
N TRP A 210 24.52 1.85 15.47
CA TRP A 210 23.74 1.14 14.45
C TRP A 210 24.62 0.73 13.27
N GLN A 211 24.37 -0.47 12.75
CA GLN A 211 25.10 -1.04 11.62
C GLN A 211 24.17 -1.68 10.60
N LEU A 212 24.63 -1.75 9.35
CA LEU A 212 24.01 -2.58 8.33
C LEU A 212 24.23 -4.07 8.67
N SER A 213 23.20 -4.88 8.51
CA SER A 213 23.23 -6.33 8.68
C SER A 213 22.85 -7.02 7.39
N ASP A 214 23.66 -8.00 6.99
CA ASP A 214 23.42 -8.86 5.83
C ASP A 214 22.68 -10.16 6.19
N VAL A 215 22.17 -10.25 7.42
CA VAL A 215 21.47 -11.44 7.93
C VAL A 215 20.26 -11.80 7.05
N ASN A 216 19.63 -10.80 6.41
CA ASN A 216 18.49 -11.00 5.51
C ASN A 216 18.86 -10.95 4.03
N ARG A 217 20.15 -11.06 3.68
CA ARG A 217 20.58 -11.28 2.29
C ARG A 217 19.84 -12.49 1.72
N ASP A 218 19.36 -12.36 0.49
CA ASP A 218 18.54 -13.36 -0.21
C ASP A 218 17.26 -13.76 0.55
N TYR A 219 16.73 -12.85 1.37
CA TYR A 219 15.48 -13.03 2.13
C TYR A 219 15.49 -14.23 3.09
N ARG A 220 16.69 -14.67 3.52
CA ARG A 220 16.87 -15.92 4.29
C ARG A 220 16.20 -15.92 5.67
N VAL A 221 16.12 -14.77 6.33
CA VAL A 221 15.52 -14.67 7.68
C VAL A 221 14.04 -14.29 7.60
N CYS A 222 13.70 -13.28 6.80
CA CYS A 222 12.34 -12.78 6.63
C CYS A 222 12.09 -12.40 5.17
N ASP A 223 11.19 -13.14 4.54
CA ASP A 223 10.76 -12.99 3.13
C ASP A 223 10.11 -11.63 2.79
N SER A 224 9.58 -10.96 3.81
CA SER A 224 8.77 -9.75 3.67
C SER A 224 9.44 -8.51 4.25
N TYR A 225 10.73 -8.62 4.56
CA TYR A 225 11.64 -7.52 4.88
C TYR A 225 12.61 -7.27 3.72
N PRO A 226 13.19 -6.07 3.60
CA PRO A 226 14.26 -5.80 2.63
C PRO A 226 15.49 -6.67 2.90
N THR A 227 16.34 -6.82 1.88
CA THR A 227 17.62 -7.55 1.96
C THR A 227 18.63 -6.86 2.86
N GLU A 228 18.59 -5.52 2.90
CA GLU A 228 19.41 -4.65 3.73
C GLU A 228 18.62 -4.12 4.92
N LEU A 229 19.11 -4.36 6.13
CA LEU A 229 18.47 -3.96 7.38
C LEU A 229 19.49 -3.34 8.33
N TYR A 230 19.11 -2.25 8.98
CA TYR A 230 19.91 -1.65 10.04
C TYR A 230 19.45 -2.15 11.41
N VAL A 231 20.42 -2.57 12.21
CA VAL A 231 20.23 -3.15 13.56
C VAL A 231 21.24 -2.54 14.54
N PRO A 232 21.02 -2.62 15.86
CA PRO A 232 22.00 -2.16 16.83
C PRO A 232 23.35 -2.87 16.62
N LYS A 233 24.45 -2.14 16.76
CA LYS A 233 25.82 -2.66 16.60
C LYS A 233 26.13 -3.80 17.56
N SER A 234 25.52 -3.81 18.74
CA SER A 234 25.64 -4.87 19.74
C SER A 234 24.78 -6.11 19.46
N ALA A 235 23.88 -6.07 18.48
CA ALA A 235 23.04 -7.21 18.12
C ALA A 235 23.80 -8.16 17.17
N THR A 236 24.17 -9.34 17.68
CA THR A 236 24.85 -10.37 16.89
C THR A 236 23.87 -11.10 15.97
N ALA A 237 24.38 -11.79 14.95
CA ALA A 237 23.55 -12.61 14.06
C ALA A 237 22.70 -13.64 14.83
N HIS A 238 23.24 -14.23 15.90
CA HIS A 238 22.52 -15.15 16.78
C HIS A 238 21.29 -14.49 17.41
N ILE A 239 21.46 -13.28 17.97
CA ILE A 239 20.37 -12.50 18.59
C ILE A 239 19.28 -12.21 17.54
N ILE A 240 19.68 -11.77 16.36
CA ILE A 240 18.73 -11.41 15.29
C ILE A 240 17.94 -12.64 14.82
N VAL A 241 18.63 -13.75 14.54
CA VAL A 241 17.98 -14.99 14.10
C VAL A 241 17.07 -15.56 15.19
N GLY A 242 17.49 -15.54 16.46
CA GLY A 242 16.67 -15.97 17.59
C GLY A 242 15.39 -15.12 17.74
N SER A 243 15.54 -13.80 17.79
CA SER A 243 14.40 -12.85 17.81
C SER A 243 13.45 -13.07 16.63
N SER A 244 14.00 -13.30 15.43
CA SER A 244 13.16 -13.55 14.25
C SER A 244 12.26 -14.77 14.42
N LYS A 245 12.75 -15.87 14.99
CA LYS A 245 11.93 -17.08 15.20
C LYS A 245 10.78 -16.85 16.18
N PHE A 246 10.95 -15.91 17.11
CA PHE A 246 9.93 -15.54 18.08
C PHE A 246 8.95 -14.47 17.59
N ARG A 247 9.20 -13.87 16.41
CA ARG A 247 8.38 -12.80 15.85
C ARG A 247 7.50 -13.34 14.73
N SER A 248 6.23 -12.96 14.70
CA SER A 248 5.28 -13.45 13.68
C SER A 248 5.78 -13.18 12.25
N ARG A 249 5.84 -14.22 11.41
CA ARG A 249 6.43 -14.15 10.05
C ARG A 249 7.89 -13.67 10.03
N ARG A 250 8.61 -13.86 11.13
CA ARG A 250 10.03 -13.51 11.31
C ARG A 250 10.37 -12.03 11.13
N ARG A 251 9.38 -11.15 11.24
CA ARG A 251 9.56 -9.70 11.17
C ARG A 251 10.09 -9.20 12.51
N PHE A 252 11.39 -9.36 12.73
CA PHE A 252 12.09 -8.96 13.95
C PHE A 252 12.23 -7.43 14.06
N PRO A 253 12.54 -6.88 15.24
CA PRO A 253 12.79 -5.45 15.42
C PRO A 253 13.92 -4.93 14.52
N ALA A 254 13.58 -4.06 13.58
CA ALA A 254 14.55 -3.43 12.67
C ALA A 254 14.32 -1.92 12.58
N LEU A 255 15.39 -1.18 12.31
CA LEU A 255 15.38 0.28 12.27
C LEU A 255 14.54 0.79 11.08
N SER A 256 13.60 1.70 11.37
CA SER A 256 12.85 2.45 10.35
C SER A 256 13.32 3.89 10.23
N TYR A 257 13.66 4.52 11.36
CA TYR A 257 14.12 5.91 11.39
C TYR A 257 15.08 6.14 12.55
N TYR A 258 16.07 7.01 12.33
CA TYR A 258 17.05 7.42 13.34
C TYR A 258 17.20 8.93 13.38
N HIS A 259 17.06 9.50 14.57
CA HIS A 259 17.24 10.93 14.80
C HIS A 259 18.66 11.20 15.32
N LYS A 260 19.53 11.69 14.42
CA LYS A 260 20.97 11.84 14.67
C LYS A 260 21.34 12.73 15.88
N ASP A 261 20.55 13.75 16.19
CA ASP A 261 20.92 14.74 17.22
C ASP A 261 20.66 14.27 18.66
N ASN A 262 19.67 13.38 18.84
CA ASN A 262 19.28 12.85 20.16
C ASN A 262 19.38 11.32 20.28
N HIS A 263 19.79 10.64 19.22
CA HIS A 263 19.94 9.19 19.12
C HIS A 263 18.64 8.39 19.29
N ALA A 264 17.47 9.03 19.24
CA ALA A 264 16.20 8.33 19.25
C ALA A 264 16.01 7.54 17.95
N SER A 265 15.39 6.36 18.07
CA SER A 265 15.15 5.46 16.94
C SER A 265 13.71 4.99 16.92
N ILE A 266 13.12 4.94 15.75
CA ILE A 266 11.85 4.23 15.51
C ILE A 266 12.22 2.88 14.91
N CYS A 267 11.87 1.81 15.62
CA CYS A 267 12.00 0.44 15.13
C CYS A 267 10.61 -0.13 14.82
N ARG A 268 10.55 -1.05 13.86
CA ARG A 268 9.33 -1.77 13.50
C ARG A 268 9.55 -3.27 13.63
N SER A 269 8.50 -3.97 14.01
CA SER A 269 8.48 -5.43 14.11
C SER A 269 7.06 -5.96 13.91
N SER A 270 6.92 -7.27 13.94
CA SER A 270 5.64 -7.93 14.18
C SER A 270 5.47 -8.26 15.67
N GLN A 271 4.24 -8.60 16.05
CA GLN A 271 3.94 -9.11 17.38
C GLN A 271 4.79 -10.34 17.75
N PRO A 272 5.18 -10.50 19.02
CA PRO A 272 5.86 -11.69 19.50
C PRO A 272 4.93 -12.90 19.53
N LEU A 273 5.51 -14.10 19.50
CA LEU A 273 4.85 -15.40 19.63
C LEU A 273 4.86 -15.88 21.08
N SER A 274 4.54 -14.97 22.01
CA SER A 274 4.63 -15.21 23.46
C SER A 274 3.54 -16.16 23.98
N GLY A 275 2.41 -16.28 23.27
CA GLY A 275 1.23 -16.94 23.80
C GLY A 275 0.92 -16.48 25.24
N PHE A 276 0.67 -17.44 26.11
CA PHE A 276 0.44 -17.14 27.53
C PHE A 276 1.74 -16.84 28.30
N SER A 277 2.81 -17.59 28.06
CA SER A 277 4.02 -17.56 28.91
C SER A 277 5.35 -17.78 28.19
N ALA A 278 5.35 -17.99 26.87
CA ALA A 278 6.58 -18.20 26.12
C ALA A 278 7.44 -16.93 26.13
N ARG A 279 8.74 -17.14 26.31
CA ARG A 279 9.77 -16.11 26.34
C ARG A 279 10.86 -16.45 25.33
N CYS A 280 11.58 -15.43 24.88
CA CYS A 280 12.72 -15.59 24.00
C CYS A 280 13.83 -14.66 24.49
N LEU A 281 14.91 -15.26 24.99
CA LEU A 281 16.05 -14.51 25.51
C LEU A 281 16.68 -13.64 24.42
N GLU A 282 16.76 -14.14 23.19
CA GLU A 282 17.30 -13.40 22.06
C GLU A 282 16.42 -12.19 21.69
N ASP A 283 15.09 -12.30 21.81
CA ASP A 283 14.19 -11.15 21.56
C ASP A 283 14.29 -10.11 22.69
N GLU A 284 14.37 -10.55 23.95
CA GLU A 284 14.63 -9.69 25.11
C GLU A 284 15.97 -8.94 24.93
N GLN A 285 17.04 -9.65 24.53
CA GLN A 285 18.35 -9.07 24.21
C GLN A 285 18.31 -8.11 23.02
N MET A 286 17.49 -8.39 22.01
CA MET A 286 17.32 -7.51 20.85
C MET A 286 16.70 -6.17 21.26
N LEU A 287 15.65 -6.18 22.08
CA LEU A 287 15.04 -4.95 22.60
C LEU A 287 16.00 -4.20 23.53
N GLN A 288 16.77 -4.93 24.35
CA GLN A 288 17.84 -4.32 25.15
C GLN A 288 18.93 -3.69 24.31
N ALA A 289 19.29 -4.27 23.16
CA ALA A 289 20.26 -3.69 22.24
C ALA A 289 19.73 -2.38 21.62
N ILE A 290 18.43 -2.33 21.29
CA ILE A 290 17.77 -1.10 20.79
C ILE A 290 17.77 -0.01 21.86
N ARG A 291 17.37 -0.34 23.09
CA ARG A 291 17.50 0.57 24.25
C ARG A 291 18.96 1.04 24.37
N LYS A 292 19.89 0.08 24.36
CA LYS A 292 21.37 0.19 24.22
C LYS A 292 21.82 1.35 23.32
N ALA A 293 21.23 1.38 22.13
CA ALA A 293 21.62 2.27 21.04
C ALA A 293 21.24 3.74 21.25
N ASN A 294 20.46 4.06 22.29
CA ASN A 294 20.24 5.43 22.75
C ASN A 294 20.82 5.62 24.17
N PRO A 295 22.01 6.22 24.32
CA PRO A 295 22.62 6.43 25.64
C PRO A 295 21.92 7.50 26.49
N ARG A 296 20.99 8.30 25.91
CA ARG A 296 20.28 9.38 26.62
C ARG A 296 18.96 8.95 27.24
N SER A 297 18.53 7.71 27.04
CA SER A 297 17.28 7.17 27.60
C SER A 297 17.53 5.83 28.27
N ASP A 298 16.88 5.61 29.42
CA ASP A 298 16.94 4.37 30.17
C ASP A 298 15.80 3.41 29.87
N PHE A 299 14.88 3.80 28.98
CA PHE A 299 13.76 2.98 28.56
C PHE A 299 13.41 3.19 27.08
N ILE A 300 12.65 2.26 26.52
CA ILE A 300 12.02 2.36 25.20
C ILE A 300 10.51 2.27 25.32
N TYR A 301 9.77 2.85 24.37
CA TYR A 301 8.35 2.58 24.23
C TYR A 301 8.13 1.39 23.30
N VAL A 302 7.23 0.49 23.70
CA VAL A 302 6.68 -0.53 22.81
C VAL A 302 5.24 -0.14 22.54
N VAL A 303 4.98 0.26 21.30
CA VAL A 303 3.66 0.74 20.87
C VAL A 303 2.99 -0.34 20.03
N ASP A 304 1.96 -0.95 20.60
CA ASP A 304 1.08 -1.86 19.87
C ASP A 304 -0.11 -1.08 19.36
N THR A 305 -0.26 -1.02 18.05
CA THR A 305 -1.30 -0.22 17.43
C THR A 305 -2.69 -0.79 17.68
N ARG A 306 -2.81 -2.07 18.07
CA ARG A 306 -4.11 -2.73 18.23
C ARG A 306 -4.86 -2.20 19.46
N PRO A 307 -6.21 -2.34 19.48
CA PRO A 307 -6.95 -2.33 20.73
C PRO A 307 -6.50 -3.46 21.64
N LYS A 308 -6.45 -3.19 22.95
CA LYS A 308 -6.05 -4.17 23.99
C LYS A 308 -6.80 -5.50 23.86
N LEU A 309 -8.11 -5.47 23.61
CA LEU A 309 -8.93 -6.68 23.47
C LEU A 309 -8.48 -7.54 22.28
N ASN A 310 -8.16 -6.92 21.14
CA ASN A 310 -7.67 -7.61 19.95
C ASN A 310 -6.26 -8.19 20.19
N ALA A 311 -5.42 -7.50 20.97
CA ALA A 311 -4.12 -8.02 21.39
C ALA A 311 -4.26 -9.24 22.32
N MET A 312 -5.20 -9.20 23.27
CA MET A 312 -5.51 -10.33 24.15
C MET A 312 -6.06 -11.53 23.37
N ALA A 313 -6.94 -11.32 22.39
CA ALA A 313 -7.44 -12.40 21.53
C ALA A 313 -6.31 -13.07 20.73
N ASN A 314 -5.38 -12.27 20.18
CA ASN A 314 -4.20 -12.80 19.50
C ASN A 314 -3.28 -13.58 20.46
N ARG A 315 -3.18 -13.13 21.72
CA ARG A 315 -2.42 -13.83 22.77
C ARG A 315 -2.96 -15.23 23.01
N ALA A 316 -4.28 -15.39 23.09
CA ALA A 316 -4.93 -16.69 23.22
C ALA A 316 -4.67 -17.61 22.01
N ALA A 317 -4.42 -17.05 20.83
CA ALA A 317 -4.05 -17.78 19.61
C ALA A 317 -2.54 -18.05 19.48
N GLY A 318 -1.75 -17.93 20.55
CA GLY A 318 -0.32 -18.22 20.56
C GLY A 318 0.59 -17.07 20.09
N LYS A 319 0.04 -15.90 19.80
CA LYS A 319 0.81 -14.65 19.57
C LYS A 319 0.89 -13.85 20.87
N GLY A 320 0.98 -12.53 20.81
CA GLY A 320 0.84 -11.71 22.00
C GLY A 320 1.45 -10.34 21.86
N TYR A 321 2.01 -9.87 22.95
CA TYR A 321 2.67 -8.58 23.12
C TYR A 321 3.67 -8.70 24.27
N GLU A 322 4.63 -7.78 24.32
CA GLU A 322 5.71 -7.76 25.28
C GLU A 322 5.18 -7.58 26.71
N ASN A 323 5.60 -8.46 27.64
CA ASN A 323 5.26 -8.33 29.06
C ASN A 323 6.36 -7.54 29.79
N GLU A 324 6.00 -6.46 30.48
CA GLU A 324 6.93 -5.59 31.21
C GLU A 324 7.74 -6.34 32.30
N ASP A 325 7.22 -7.46 32.82
CA ASP A 325 7.97 -8.33 33.75
C ASP A 325 9.17 -9.04 33.10
N ASN A 326 9.08 -9.34 31.80
CA ASN A 326 10.09 -10.07 31.04
C ASN A 326 11.02 -9.13 30.27
N TYR A 327 10.46 -8.05 29.73
CA TYR A 327 11.20 -7.05 28.99
C TYR A 327 11.48 -5.87 29.92
N SER A 328 12.64 -5.88 30.58
CA SER A 328 13.04 -4.75 31.42
C SER A 328 13.16 -3.46 30.60
N ASN A 329 12.97 -2.30 31.23
CA ASN A 329 13.21 -1.00 30.58
C ASN A 329 12.31 -0.72 29.35
N ILE A 330 11.13 -1.31 29.28
CA ILE A 330 10.10 -0.92 28.31
C ILE A 330 8.96 -0.17 29.02
N LYS A 331 8.26 0.67 28.26
CA LYS A 331 6.93 1.18 28.59
C LYS A 331 5.97 0.74 27.49
N PHE A 332 5.00 -0.09 27.83
CA PHE A 332 4.09 -0.65 26.84
C PHE A 332 2.82 0.20 26.67
N GLN A 333 2.39 0.45 25.43
CA GLN A 333 1.18 1.23 25.13
C GLN A 333 0.34 0.61 24.00
N PHE A 334 -0.99 0.64 24.17
CA PHE A 334 -1.96 0.31 23.12
C PHE A 334 -2.56 1.59 22.52
N ILE A 335 -2.63 1.70 21.19
CA ILE A 335 -3.20 2.87 20.51
C ILE A 335 -4.69 2.72 20.20
N GLY A 336 -5.18 1.50 19.93
CA GLY A 336 -6.60 1.29 19.61
C GLY A 336 -6.99 1.39 18.13
N ILE A 337 -6.04 1.24 17.21
CA ILE A 337 -6.30 1.19 15.77
C ILE A 337 -6.87 -0.17 15.38
N GLU A 338 -8.12 -0.15 14.94
CA GLU A 338 -8.84 -1.35 14.52
C GLU A 338 -8.22 -2.03 13.29
N ASN A 339 -8.52 -3.32 13.13
CA ASN A 339 -7.94 -4.14 12.07
C ASN A 339 -8.49 -3.80 10.67
N ILE A 340 -7.87 -4.37 9.64
CA ILE A 340 -8.22 -4.12 8.23
C ILE A 340 -9.68 -4.46 7.86
N HIS A 341 -10.34 -5.35 8.59
CA HIS A 341 -11.75 -5.68 8.33
C HIS A 341 -12.67 -4.57 8.81
N VAL A 342 -12.37 -3.96 9.95
CA VAL A 342 -13.11 -2.79 10.45
C VAL A 342 -12.89 -1.61 9.51
N MET A 343 -11.66 -1.37 9.06
CA MET A 343 -11.36 -0.29 8.10
C MET A 343 -12.07 -0.51 6.76
N ARG A 344 -12.11 -1.75 6.25
CA ARG A 344 -12.86 -2.10 5.03
C ARG A 344 -14.36 -1.87 5.20
N ASN A 345 -14.94 -2.30 6.33
CA ASN A 345 -16.36 -2.09 6.60
C ASN A 345 -16.69 -0.61 6.79
N SER A 346 -15.79 0.17 7.41
CA SER A 346 -15.93 1.63 7.53
C SER A 346 -15.98 2.29 6.15
N LEU A 347 -15.10 1.90 5.23
CA LEU A 347 -15.13 2.39 3.86
C LEU A 347 -16.42 1.99 3.12
N GLN A 348 -16.88 0.75 3.28
CA GLN A 348 -18.14 0.29 2.67
C GLN A 348 -19.34 1.11 3.15
N LYS A 349 -19.46 1.37 4.45
CA LYS A 349 -20.52 2.22 5.00
C LYS A 349 -20.47 3.66 4.47
N MET A 350 -19.26 4.20 4.28
CA MET A 350 -19.09 5.52 3.67
C MET A 350 -19.62 5.53 2.24
N LEU A 351 -19.29 4.51 1.45
CA LEU A 351 -19.79 4.37 0.08
C LEU A 351 -21.31 4.20 0.01
N GLU A 352 -21.90 3.37 0.86
CA GLU A 352 -23.36 3.22 0.95
C GLU A 352 -24.06 4.54 1.31
N GLY A 353 -23.47 5.35 2.21
CA GLY A 353 -24.00 6.66 2.57
C GLY A 353 -23.96 7.67 1.42
N VAL A 354 -22.88 7.67 0.64
CA VAL A 354 -22.75 8.51 -0.56
C VAL A 354 -23.66 8.03 -1.70
N GLU A 355 -23.91 6.72 -1.82
CA GLU A 355 -24.83 6.16 -2.82
C GLU A 355 -26.30 6.51 -2.55
N CYS A 356 -26.68 6.69 -1.29
CA CYS A 356 -28.05 7.01 -0.86
C CYS A 356 -28.40 8.51 -0.86
N SER A 357 -27.40 9.38 -1.06
CA SER A 357 -27.53 10.85 -1.07
C SER A 357 -27.63 11.37 -2.50
#